data_AF-A0A061A7V2-F1
#
_entry.id   AF-A0A061A7V2-F1
#
_cell.length_a   1.000
_cell.length_b   1.000
_cell.length_c   1.000
_cell.angle_alpha   90.00
_cell.angle_beta   90.00
_cell.angle_gamma   90.00
#
_symmetry.space_group_name_H-M   'P 1'
#
loop_
_entity.id
_entity.type
_entity.pdbx_description
1 polymer ?
#
loop_
_entity_poly.entity_id
_entity_poly.type
_entity_poly.pdbx_seq_one_letter_code
_entity_poly.pdbx_strand_id
1 'polypeptide(L)'
;EQHCRMVGGHLVSIMTPEEQDFINNNYKEYQWTGLNDKTIEGDFRWSDGNPLLYENWYRGQPDSYFLSGEDCVVMVWHDAGRWSDVPCNYHLAYTCKKGTSSCGPPPKVRNASAFGRIRQRYETDAIVRYYCAQGFQQRQNPLVKCLPGGKWEEPQILCIPGMNSSLISPPISNP
;
A
#
# COMPACT_ATOMS: atom_id res chain seq x y z
N GLU A 1 7.68 5.71 16.36
CA GLU A 1 6.89 6.69 15.59
C GLU A 1 7.72 7.58 14.66
N GLN A 2 8.65 8.41 15.18
CA GLN A 2 9.40 9.38 14.34
C GLN A 2 10.08 8.73 13.12
N HIS A 3 10.71 7.56 13.29
CA HIS A 3 11.32 6.85 12.16
C HIS A 3 10.32 6.41 11.09
N CYS A 4 9.15 5.88 11.48
CA CYS A 4 8.11 5.52 10.51
C CYS A 4 7.64 6.75 9.72
N ARG A 5 7.49 7.91 10.38
CA ARG A 5 7.15 9.18 9.71
C ARG A 5 8.20 9.58 8.67
N MET A 6 9.49 9.41 8.97
CA MET A 6 10.57 9.72 8.02
C MET A 6 10.53 8.86 6.75
N VAL A 7 10.04 7.62 6.82
CA VAL A 7 9.87 6.73 5.65
C VAL A 7 8.48 6.84 5.01
N GLY A 8 7.68 7.82 5.43
CA GLY A 8 6.35 8.12 4.89
C GLY A 8 5.27 7.14 5.34
N GLY A 9 5.38 6.61 6.56
CA GLY A 9 4.37 5.80 7.22
C GLY A 9 4.20 6.20 8.69
N HIS A 10 3.56 5.35 9.47
CA HIS A 10 3.38 5.49 10.91
C HIS A 10 3.70 4.16 11.61
N LEU A 11 3.84 4.15 12.93
CA LEU A 11 3.76 2.87 13.65
C LEU A 11 2.44 2.17 13.30
N VAL A 12 2.48 0.84 13.26
CA VAL A 12 1.36 0.05 12.74
C VAL A 12 0.07 0.29 13.53
N SER A 13 -0.98 0.72 12.82
CA SER A 13 -2.38 0.58 13.24
C SER A 13 -2.90 -0.78 12.85
N ILE A 14 -3.65 -1.46 13.71
CA ILE A 14 -4.24 -2.78 13.40
C ILE A 14 -5.74 -2.62 13.32
N MET A 15 -6.28 -2.77 12.11
CA MET A 15 -7.67 -2.44 11.82
C MET A 15 -8.56 -3.67 11.68
N THR A 16 -7.97 -4.85 11.47
CA THR A 16 -8.72 -6.10 11.29
C THR A 16 -7.97 -7.30 11.89
N PRO A 17 -8.67 -8.41 12.20
CA PRO A 17 -8.03 -9.66 12.62
C PRO A 17 -7.02 -10.19 11.58
N GLU A 18 -7.29 -10.02 10.29
CA GLU A 18 -6.38 -10.47 9.23
C GLU A 18 -5.07 -9.69 9.23
N GLU A 19 -5.12 -8.38 9.53
CA GLU A 19 -3.92 -7.57 9.72
C GLU A 19 -3.13 -7.99 10.96
N GLN A 20 -3.83 -8.27 12.07
CA GLN A 20 -3.22 -8.78 13.30
C GLN A 20 -2.48 -10.11 13.05
N ASP A 21 -3.14 -11.06 12.38
CA ASP A 21 -2.58 -12.36 12.05
C ASP A 21 -1.40 -12.22 11.08
N PHE A 22 -1.52 -11.35 10.07
CA PHE A 22 -0.44 -11.09 9.12
C PHE A 22 0.82 -10.61 9.84
N ILE A 23 0.71 -9.59 10.69
CA ILE A 23 1.87 -9.03 11.40
C ILE A 23 2.47 -10.08 12.34
N ASN A 24 1.63 -10.71 13.17
CA ASN A 24 2.10 -11.68 14.18
C ASN A 24 2.71 -12.95 13.57
N ASN A 25 2.28 -13.35 12.37
CA ASN A 25 2.84 -14.52 11.68
C ASN A 25 4.19 -14.24 11.02
N ASN A 26 4.42 -13.01 10.56
CA ASN A 26 5.66 -12.64 9.87
C ASN A 26 6.77 -12.17 10.82
N TYR A 27 6.43 -11.67 12.01
CA TYR A 27 7.39 -11.12 12.97
C TYR A 27 7.19 -11.77 14.34
N LYS A 28 8.27 -12.28 14.95
CA LYS A 28 8.25 -13.10 16.17
C LYS A 28 8.98 -12.42 17.33
N GLU A 29 8.84 -11.10 17.40
CA GLU A 29 9.41 -10.23 18.41
C GLU A 29 8.31 -9.42 19.10
N TYR A 30 8.54 -9.01 20.35
CA TYR A 30 7.74 -7.94 20.94
C TYR A 30 7.96 -6.66 20.17
N GLN A 31 6.87 -6.05 19.73
CA GLN A 31 6.95 -4.88 18.88
C GLN A 31 5.99 -3.79 19.29
N TRP A 32 6.45 -2.56 19.17
CA TRP A 32 5.61 -1.39 19.31
C TRP A 32 4.55 -1.33 18.22
N THR A 33 3.33 -1.06 18.65
CA THR A 33 2.23 -0.65 17.76
C THR A 33 2.09 0.87 17.78
N GLY A 34 1.22 1.42 16.94
CA GLY A 34 0.87 2.84 16.99
C GLY A 34 -0.12 3.21 18.09
N LEU A 35 -0.67 2.24 18.84
CA LEU A 35 -1.70 2.48 19.85
C LEU A 35 -1.06 3.05 21.11
N ASN A 36 -1.68 4.10 21.66
CA ASN A 36 -1.19 4.82 22.81
C ASN A 36 -2.30 5.68 23.42
N ASP A 37 -2.22 5.98 24.71
CA ASP A 37 -3.13 6.87 25.44
C ASP A 37 -2.38 8.03 26.12
N LYS A 38 -1.17 8.36 25.61
CA LYS A 38 -0.26 9.44 26.04
C LYS A 38 -0.87 10.83 26.25
N THR A 39 -2.07 11.06 25.73
CA THR A 39 -2.76 12.36 25.84
C THR A 39 -3.77 12.35 26.99
N ILE A 40 -4.50 11.25 27.17
CA ILE A 40 -5.56 11.08 28.16
C ILE A 40 -5.55 9.60 28.57
N GLU A 41 -5.21 9.32 29.82
CA GLU A 41 -5.20 7.96 30.38
C GLU A 41 -6.51 7.21 30.08
N GLY A 42 -6.40 6.00 29.54
CA GLY A 42 -7.53 5.15 29.18
C GLY A 42 -8.23 5.50 27.85
N ASP A 43 -7.83 6.58 27.16
CA ASP A 43 -8.32 6.95 25.82
C ASP A 43 -7.28 6.59 24.74
N PHE A 44 -7.24 5.30 24.38
CA PHE A 44 -6.29 4.77 23.42
C PHE A 44 -6.59 5.20 21.98
N ARG A 45 -5.57 5.72 21.30
CA ARG A 45 -5.66 6.22 19.92
C ARG A 45 -4.45 5.78 19.09
N TRP A 46 -4.69 5.53 17.80
CA TRP A 46 -3.62 5.24 16.85
C TRP A 46 -2.83 6.51 16.49
N SER A 47 -1.51 6.40 16.41
CA SER A 47 -0.61 7.53 16.08
C SER A 47 -0.76 8.08 14.65
N ASP A 48 -1.43 7.33 13.77
CA ASP A 48 -1.75 7.69 12.39
C ASP A 48 -3.15 8.34 12.23
N GLY A 49 -3.90 8.45 13.33
CA GLY A 49 -5.23 9.04 13.36
C GLY A 49 -6.36 8.11 12.91
N ASN A 50 -6.07 6.84 12.62
CA ASN A 50 -7.13 5.86 12.37
C ASN A 50 -8.01 5.65 13.62
N PRO A 51 -9.32 5.38 13.46
CA PRO A 51 -10.18 5.05 14.58
C PRO A 51 -9.81 3.67 15.17
N LEU A 52 -9.92 3.52 16.48
CA LEU A 52 -9.79 2.21 17.14
C LEU A 52 -11.07 1.41 16.91
N LEU A 53 -11.10 0.58 15.87
CA LEU A 53 -12.27 -0.24 15.48
C LEU A 53 -12.08 -1.73 15.80
N TYR A 54 -10.85 -2.14 16.08
CA TYR A 54 -10.46 -3.50 16.40
C TYR A 54 -9.57 -3.47 17.63
N GLU A 55 -9.78 -4.42 18.53
CA GLU A 55 -9.03 -4.56 19.77
C GLU A 55 -8.58 -6.01 19.96
N ASN A 56 -7.35 -6.20 20.44
CA ASN A 56 -6.78 -7.51 20.72
C ASN A 56 -6.02 -7.53 22.05
N TRP A 57 -6.57 -6.89 23.08
CA TRP A 57 -5.95 -6.83 24.40
C TRP A 57 -5.69 -8.22 24.98
N TYR A 58 -4.56 -8.35 25.68
CA TYR A 58 -4.32 -9.50 26.54
C TYR A 58 -5.32 -9.52 27.69
N ARG A 59 -5.56 -10.70 28.27
CA ARG A 59 -6.55 -10.83 29.33
C ARG A 59 -6.16 -9.97 30.52
N GLY A 60 -7.03 -9.03 30.87
CA GLY A 60 -6.84 -8.13 32.00
C GLY A 60 -6.17 -6.81 31.64
N GLN A 61 -5.87 -6.56 30.36
CA GLN A 61 -5.27 -5.33 29.87
C GLN A 61 -6.32 -4.42 29.18
N PRO A 62 -6.08 -3.10 29.07
CA PRO A 62 -4.96 -2.38 29.69
C PRO A 62 -5.14 -2.28 31.22
N ASP A 63 -4.07 -2.44 32.00
CA ASP A 63 -4.15 -2.46 33.47
C ASP A 63 -3.40 -1.34 34.18
N SER A 64 -2.61 -0.53 33.45
CA SER A 64 -1.75 0.50 34.03
C SER A 64 -1.05 -0.03 35.29
N TYR A 65 -0.45 -1.23 35.20
CA TYR A 65 0.23 -1.97 36.25
C TYR A 65 1.09 -1.10 37.19
N PHE A 66 1.76 -0.06 36.67
CA PHE A 66 2.56 0.88 37.47
C PHE A 66 1.80 2.08 38.06
N LEU A 67 0.46 2.03 38.11
CA LEU A 67 -0.46 3.09 38.59
C LEU A 67 -0.50 4.37 37.74
N SER A 68 0.45 4.55 36.81
CA SER A 68 0.47 5.59 35.76
C SER A 68 1.68 5.41 34.85
N GLY A 69 1.61 5.89 33.59
CA GLY A 69 2.77 6.06 32.71
C GLY A 69 3.08 4.88 31.78
N GLU A 70 2.13 3.96 31.61
CA GLU A 70 2.19 2.86 30.64
C GLU A 70 1.54 3.23 29.31
N ASP A 71 1.86 4.42 28.81
CA ASP A 71 1.07 5.02 27.75
C ASP A 71 1.26 4.40 26.34
N CYS A 72 2.06 3.34 26.21
CA CYS A 72 2.47 2.75 24.92
C CYS A 72 2.11 1.27 24.84
N VAL A 73 1.60 0.86 23.67
CA VAL A 73 1.10 -0.52 23.50
C VAL A 73 2.08 -1.40 22.73
N VAL A 74 2.42 -2.53 23.33
CA VAL A 74 3.25 -3.59 22.74
C VAL A 74 2.38 -4.76 22.24
N MET A 75 2.76 -5.34 21.11
CA MET A 75 2.25 -6.62 20.63
C MET A 75 3.08 -7.78 21.20
N VAL A 76 2.42 -8.73 21.87
CA VAL A 76 3.04 -9.92 22.49
C VAL A 76 2.97 -11.12 21.53
N TRP A 77 4.06 -11.38 20.81
CA TRP A 77 4.03 -12.28 19.64
C TRP A 77 3.59 -13.73 19.94
N HIS A 78 4.04 -14.29 21.06
CA HIS A 78 3.78 -15.68 21.44
C HIS A 78 2.38 -15.88 22.02
N ASP A 79 1.66 -14.80 22.30
CA ASP A 79 0.29 -14.77 22.82
C ASP A 79 -0.72 -14.36 21.75
N ALA A 80 -0.57 -14.92 20.55
CA ALA A 80 -1.38 -14.58 19.36
C ALA A 80 -1.33 -13.08 19.00
N GLY A 81 -0.23 -12.40 19.35
CA GLY A 81 -0.07 -10.97 19.08
C GLY A 81 -1.00 -10.10 19.92
N ARG A 82 -1.45 -10.58 21.09
CA ARG A 82 -2.27 -9.78 22.00
C ARG A 82 -1.52 -8.59 22.58
N TRP A 83 -2.25 -7.56 22.94
CA TRP A 83 -1.71 -6.25 23.29
C TRP A 83 -1.58 -6.07 24.80
N SER A 84 -0.57 -5.31 25.20
CA SER A 84 -0.34 -4.90 26.59
C SER A 84 0.11 -3.44 26.59
N ASP A 85 -0.39 -2.64 27.53
CA ASP A 85 0.13 -1.32 27.80
C ASP A 85 1.40 -1.44 28.66
N VAL A 86 2.44 -0.69 28.32
CA VAL A 86 3.76 -0.76 28.97
C VAL A 86 4.45 0.62 28.94
N PRO A 87 5.50 0.85 29.75
CA PRO A 87 6.21 2.13 29.73
C PRO A 87 6.86 2.41 28.37
N CYS A 88 6.64 3.60 27.83
CA CYS A 88 7.14 4.01 26.51
C CYS A 88 8.68 4.02 26.37
N ASN A 89 9.44 3.85 27.46
CA ASN A 89 10.91 3.91 27.47
C ASN A 89 11.57 2.55 27.15
N TYR A 90 10.80 1.50 26.87
CA TYR A 90 11.34 0.21 26.45
C TYR A 90 11.93 0.25 25.04
N HIS A 91 13.00 -0.52 24.84
CA HIS A 91 13.72 -0.62 23.56
C HIS A 91 13.30 -1.89 22.83
N LEU A 92 12.18 -1.79 22.09
CA LEU A 92 11.56 -2.90 21.37
C LEU A 92 11.66 -2.71 19.85
N ALA A 93 11.45 -3.80 19.12
CA ALA A 93 11.23 -3.75 17.67
C ALA A 93 9.95 -2.96 17.35
N TYR A 94 9.75 -2.59 16.09
CA TYR A 94 8.52 -1.91 15.67
C TYR A 94 8.23 -2.19 14.20
N THR A 95 6.95 -2.15 13.85
CA THR A 95 6.49 -2.27 12.47
C THR A 95 5.94 -0.92 12.01
N CYS A 96 6.42 -0.46 10.85
CA CYS A 96 5.84 0.72 10.20
C CYS A 96 4.77 0.30 9.20
N LYS A 97 3.58 0.89 9.30
CA LYS A 97 2.52 0.78 8.29
C LYS A 97 2.55 2.00 7.39
N LYS A 98 2.51 1.77 6.08
CA LYS A 98 2.42 2.80 5.07
C LYS A 98 1.13 2.62 4.29
N GLY A 99 0.47 3.73 3.96
CA GLY A 99 -0.70 3.68 3.10
C GLY A 99 -0.38 3.02 1.76
N THR A 100 -1.39 2.41 1.13
CA THR A 100 -1.23 1.85 -0.21
C THR A 100 -0.76 2.94 -1.15
N SER A 101 0.41 2.74 -1.76
CA SER A 101 0.83 3.59 -2.86
C SER A 101 -0.23 3.52 -3.96
N SER A 102 -0.36 4.60 -4.71
CA SER A 102 -1.24 4.60 -5.87
C SER A 102 -0.50 5.15 -7.06
N CYS A 103 -0.73 4.55 -8.22
CA CYS A 103 -0.24 5.09 -9.47
C CYS A 103 -1.14 6.24 -9.93
N GLY A 104 -0.53 7.22 -10.58
CA GLY A 104 -1.25 8.24 -11.34
C GLY A 104 -1.84 7.68 -12.64
N PRO A 105 -2.24 8.54 -13.58
CA PRO A 105 -2.67 8.12 -14.91
C PRO A 105 -1.69 7.13 -15.57
N PRO A 106 -2.17 6.12 -16.33
CA PRO A 106 -1.33 5.16 -17.03
C PRO A 106 -0.33 5.83 -17.99
N PRO A 107 0.85 5.24 -18.20
CA PRO A 107 1.87 5.80 -19.09
C PRO A 107 1.35 5.89 -20.54
N LYS A 108 1.84 6.88 -21.29
CA LYS A 108 1.55 6.94 -22.73
C LYS A 108 2.35 5.87 -23.46
N VAL A 109 1.68 5.12 -24.33
CA VAL A 109 2.30 4.07 -25.15
C VAL A 109 2.11 4.39 -26.61
N ARG A 110 3.17 4.24 -27.42
CA ARG A 110 3.16 4.58 -28.84
C ARG A 110 2.13 3.74 -29.60
N ASN A 111 1.26 4.40 -30.37
CA ASN A 111 0.18 3.77 -31.15
C ASN A 111 -0.77 2.89 -30.32
N ALA A 112 -0.89 3.15 -29.02
CA ALA A 112 -1.81 2.45 -28.14
C ALA A 112 -2.51 3.43 -27.19
N SER A 113 -3.63 3.00 -26.63
CA SER A 113 -4.37 3.76 -25.63
C SER A 113 -4.87 2.82 -24.53
N ALA A 114 -4.86 3.30 -23.29
CA ALA A 114 -5.44 2.57 -22.18
C ALA A 114 -6.96 2.50 -22.33
N PHE A 115 -7.54 1.35 -22.02
CA PHE A 115 -8.96 1.06 -22.16
C PHE A 115 -9.76 1.71 -21.04
N GLY A 116 -10.89 2.32 -21.41
CA GLY A 116 -11.83 2.93 -20.48
C GLY A 116 -11.45 4.33 -20.01
N ARG A 117 -12.13 4.81 -18.97
CA ARG A 117 -11.94 6.15 -18.42
C ARG A 117 -10.69 6.21 -17.53
N ILE A 118 -9.77 7.11 -17.87
CA ILE A 118 -8.57 7.35 -17.08
C ILE A 118 -8.93 8.01 -15.75
N ARG A 119 -8.43 7.44 -14.65
CA ARG A 119 -8.56 7.97 -13.28
C ARG A 119 -7.29 8.73 -12.89
N GLN A 120 -7.40 9.61 -11.89
CA GLN A 120 -6.23 10.27 -11.31
C GLN A 120 -5.47 9.36 -10.34
N ARG A 121 -6.15 8.34 -9.78
CA ARG A 121 -5.61 7.43 -8.78
C ARG A 121 -5.99 5.98 -9.11
N TYR A 122 -4.97 5.11 -9.12
CA TYR A 122 -5.09 3.66 -9.24
C TYR A 122 -4.41 3.01 -8.04
N GLU A 123 -5.14 2.20 -7.28
CA GLU A 123 -4.56 1.45 -6.16
C GLU A 123 -3.43 0.52 -6.64
N THR A 124 -2.49 0.19 -5.74
CA THR A 124 -1.51 -0.87 -5.99
C THR A 124 -2.21 -2.13 -6.52
N ASP A 125 -1.55 -2.81 -7.44
CA ASP A 125 -2.03 -4.00 -8.15
C ASP A 125 -3.20 -3.79 -9.12
N ALA A 126 -3.71 -2.56 -9.27
CA ALA A 126 -4.65 -2.24 -10.35
C ALA A 126 -4.03 -2.56 -11.72
N ILE A 127 -4.81 -3.19 -12.60
CA ILE A 127 -4.39 -3.55 -13.96
C ILE A 127 -5.16 -2.69 -14.95
N VAL A 128 -4.45 -2.06 -15.88
CA VAL A 128 -5.03 -1.41 -17.04
C VAL A 128 -4.69 -2.19 -18.30
N ARG A 129 -5.66 -2.30 -19.21
CA ARG A 129 -5.48 -2.92 -20.52
C ARG A 129 -5.29 -1.85 -21.58
N TYR A 130 -4.34 -2.03 -22.48
CA TYR A 130 -4.15 -1.20 -23.65
C TYR A 130 -4.76 -1.84 -24.90
N TYR A 131 -5.11 -1.01 -25.88
CA TYR A 131 -5.46 -1.42 -27.22
C TYR A 131 -4.68 -0.60 -28.24
N CYS A 132 -4.32 -1.22 -29.36
CA CYS A 132 -3.64 -0.50 -30.45
C CYS A 132 -4.59 0.45 -31.18
N ALA A 133 -4.07 1.58 -31.62
CA ALA A 133 -4.78 2.53 -32.47
C ALA A 133 -5.18 1.87 -33.80
N GLN A 134 -6.15 2.47 -34.49
CA GLN A 134 -6.61 1.98 -35.78
C GLN A 134 -5.43 1.87 -36.78
N GLY A 135 -5.41 0.77 -37.53
CA GLY A 135 -4.33 0.47 -38.48
C GLY A 135 -3.13 -0.25 -37.87
N PHE A 136 -3.09 -0.46 -36.56
CA PHE A 136 -2.03 -1.21 -35.88
C PHE A 136 -2.53 -2.56 -35.36
N GLN A 137 -1.71 -3.60 -35.50
CA GLN A 137 -1.94 -4.91 -34.91
C GLN A 137 -1.22 -5.02 -33.57
N GLN A 138 -1.93 -5.54 -32.56
CA GLN A 138 -1.35 -5.83 -31.25
C GLN A 138 -0.36 -6.99 -31.32
N ARG A 139 0.76 -6.82 -30.64
CA ARG A 139 1.77 -7.82 -30.29
C ARG A 139 2.08 -7.68 -28.80
N GLN A 140 2.52 -8.78 -28.19
CA GLN A 140 2.87 -8.86 -26.75
C GLN A 140 1.70 -8.55 -25.80
N ASN A 141 1.98 -8.52 -24.50
CA ASN A 141 0.99 -8.41 -23.43
C ASN A 141 0.42 -6.98 -23.35
N PRO A 142 -0.91 -6.77 -23.45
CA PRO A 142 -1.53 -5.45 -23.36
C PRO A 142 -1.81 -4.98 -21.93
N LEU A 143 -1.48 -5.78 -20.92
CA LEU A 143 -1.76 -5.47 -19.52
C LEU A 143 -0.59 -4.72 -18.90
N VAL A 144 -0.90 -3.67 -18.15
CA VAL A 144 0.05 -2.87 -17.35
C VAL A 144 -0.49 -2.76 -15.91
N LYS A 145 0.27 -3.25 -14.94
CA LYS A 145 -0.02 -3.27 -13.51
C LYS A 145 0.58 -2.07 -12.77
N CYS A 146 -0.15 -1.52 -11.81
CA CYS A 146 0.39 -0.57 -10.84
C CYS A 146 1.20 -1.31 -9.78
N LEU A 147 2.49 -1.01 -9.66
CA LEU A 147 3.40 -1.65 -8.71
C LEU A 147 3.39 -0.95 -7.34
N PRO A 148 3.77 -1.68 -6.27
CA PRO A 148 4.10 -1.06 -5.00
C PRO A 148 5.12 0.08 -5.18
N GLY A 149 4.90 1.20 -4.48
CA GLY A 149 5.71 2.41 -4.64
C GLY A 149 5.14 3.42 -5.65
N GLY A 150 3.97 3.15 -6.24
CA GLY A 150 3.22 4.12 -7.04
C GLY A 150 3.76 4.32 -8.46
N LYS A 151 4.42 3.29 -8.99
CA LYS A 151 4.95 3.29 -10.37
C LYS A 151 4.24 2.22 -11.19
N TRP A 152 3.98 2.51 -12.45
CA TRP A 152 3.48 1.50 -13.39
C TRP A 152 4.61 0.53 -13.76
N GLU A 153 4.28 -0.74 -14.01
CA GLU A 153 5.19 -1.66 -14.68
C GLU A 153 5.51 -1.16 -16.09
N GLU A 154 6.68 -1.53 -16.61
CA GLU A 154 7.10 -1.12 -17.94
C GLU A 154 6.16 -1.72 -19.01
N PRO A 155 5.44 -0.91 -19.82
CA PRO A 155 4.48 -1.43 -20.79
C PRO A 155 5.14 -2.35 -21.82
N GLN A 156 4.70 -3.60 -21.88
CA GLN A 156 5.22 -4.60 -22.83
C GLN A 156 4.41 -4.68 -24.13
N ILE A 157 3.36 -3.89 -24.31
CA ILE A 157 2.55 -3.93 -25.53
C ILE A 157 3.32 -3.34 -26.71
N LEU A 158 3.24 -4.00 -27.86
CA LEU A 158 3.81 -3.52 -29.11
C LEU A 158 2.71 -3.41 -30.17
N CYS A 159 2.57 -2.23 -30.78
CA CYS A 159 1.61 -1.97 -31.84
C CYS A 159 2.35 -1.76 -33.16
N ILE A 160 2.26 -2.74 -34.07
CA ILE A 160 2.93 -2.70 -35.38
C ILE A 160 1.93 -2.34 -36.49
N PRO A 161 2.34 -1.59 -37.54
CA PRO A 161 1.45 -1.30 -38.66
C PRO A 161 0.88 -2.58 -39.27
N GLY A 162 -0.44 -2.65 -39.45
CA GLY A 162 -1.08 -3.74 -40.16
C GLY A 162 -0.79 -3.67 -41.66
N MET A 163 -0.76 -4.82 -42.34
CA MET A 163 -0.37 -4.93 -43.76
C MET A 163 -1.21 -4.09 -44.75
N ASN A 164 -2.30 -3.46 -44.32
CA ASN A 164 -3.11 -2.54 -45.14
C ASN A 164 -2.71 -1.06 -45.00
N SER A 165 -1.80 -0.69 -44.08
CA SER A 165 -1.39 0.70 -43.84
C SER A 165 -0.23 1.17 -44.74
N SER A 166 0.45 0.24 -45.41
CA SER A 166 1.57 0.50 -46.33
C SER A 166 1.14 0.76 -47.78
N LEU A 167 -0.16 0.77 -48.09
CA LEU A 167 -0.69 0.96 -49.45
C LEU A 167 -1.08 2.41 -49.79
N ILE A 168 -0.80 3.38 -48.92
CA ILE A 168 -0.91 4.80 -49.27
C ILE A 168 0.50 5.31 -49.61
N SER A 169 1.01 4.86 -50.75
CA SER A 169 2.10 5.57 -51.44
C SER A 169 1.54 6.90 -51.97
N PRO A 170 2.27 8.03 -51.83
CA PRO A 170 1.87 9.27 -52.47
C PRO A 170 1.88 9.08 -54.00
N PRO A 171 0.97 9.72 -54.74
CA PRO A 171 1.01 9.66 -56.20
C PRO A 171 2.35 10.22 -56.69
N ILE A 172 3.05 9.42 -57.49
CA ILE A 172 4.26 9.82 -58.20
C ILE A 172 3.85 10.94 -59.16
N SER A 173 4.20 12.17 -58.83
CA SER A 173 4.18 13.28 -59.78
C SER A 173 5.47 13.23 -60.60
N ASN A 174 5.35 12.99 -61.91
CA ASN A 174 6.13 13.64 -62.96
C ASN A 174 5.79 13.09 -64.36
N PRO A 175 6.10 13.83 -65.44
CA PRO A 175 6.88 15.08 -65.51
C PRO A 175 6.08 16.34 -65.86
#